data_AF-A0A8J7FT24-F1
#
_entry.id   AF-A0A8J7FT24-F1
#
_cell.length_a   1.000
_cell.length_b   1.000
_cell.length_c   1.000
_cell.angle_alpha   90.00
_cell.angle_beta   90.00
_cell.angle_gamma   90.00
#
_symmetry.space_group_name_H-M   'P 1'
#
loop_
_entity.id
_entity.type
_entity.pdbx_description
1 polymer ?
#
loop_
_entity_poly.entity_id
_entity_poly.type
_entity_poly.pdbx_seq_one_letter_code
_entity_poly.pdbx_strand_id
1 'polypeptide(L)'
;MNITKLDQFEIENIEDVLPMFEETFKIKFENDETEKLNNFNEFSDLIISKMNLENDNLCTSQRAFYQFRNAIETEKIIARNVIKPETDLKTIFPKRNRRKIVKQIENQLGYKIEVLAPSQITINILLFAFIISFIGLFINWQIAILGILISVLGFYLTKFSNRLDKRTVREIIEKNTAQKYFKIRNSENSFNKNEFKDIILEWFSEKACINKEKLKNSTFA
;
A
#
# COMPACT_ATOMS: atom_id res chain seq x y z
N MET A 1 -27.24 2.22 17.93
CA MET A 1 -26.25 2.79 17.00
C MET A 1 -26.76 4.19 16.67
N ASN A 2 -26.00 5.25 16.94
CA ASN A 2 -26.50 6.62 16.78
C ASN A 2 -26.34 7.05 15.32
N ILE A 3 -27.46 7.19 14.62
CA ILE A 3 -27.51 7.75 13.27
C ILE A 3 -27.20 9.25 13.39
N THR A 4 -26.25 9.75 12.59
CA THR A 4 -25.80 11.15 12.68
C THR A 4 -26.03 11.86 11.35
N LYS A 5 -26.85 12.92 11.34
CA LYS A 5 -27.08 13.71 10.13
C LYS A 5 -25.83 14.53 9.78
N LEU A 6 -25.39 14.49 8.52
CA LEU A 6 -24.36 15.40 8.02
C LEU A 6 -24.93 16.80 7.86
N ASP A 7 -24.14 17.81 8.21
CA ASP A 7 -24.50 19.19 7.89
C ASP A 7 -24.21 19.53 6.43
N GLN A 8 -24.73 20.66 5.96
CA GLN A 8 -24.58 21.07 4.56
C GLN A 8 -23.10 21.26 4.16
N PHE A 9 -22.26 21.74 5.08
CA PHE A 9 -20.84 21.92 4.82
C PHE A 9 -20.12 20.58 4.66
N GLU A 10 -20.48 19.58 5.46
CA GLU A 10 -19.98 18.21 5.31
C GLU A 10 -20.43 17.55 4.01
N ILE A 11 -21.65 17.82 3.54
CA ILE A 11 -22.14 17.33 2.24
C ILE A 11 -21.36 18.00 1.10
N GLU A 12 -21.20 19.33 1.14
CA GLU A 12 -20.39 20.09 0.18
C GLU A 12 -18.94 19.58 0.12
N ASN A 13 -18.32 19.28 1.27
CA ASN A 13 -16.97 18.69 1.30
C ASN A 13 -16.89 17.32 0.62
N ILE A 14 -17.93 16.49 0.69
CA ILE A 14 -18.00 15.20 -0.01
C ILE A 14 -18.14 15.42 -1.52
N GLU A 15 -18.99 16.36 -1.93
CA GLU A 15 -19.20 16.72 -3.34
C GLU A 15 -17.92 17.31 -3.96
N ASP A 16 -17.21 18.18 -3.26
CA ASP A 16 -15.97 18.82 -3.70
C ASP A 16 -14.85 17.81 -3.99
N VAL A 17 -14.78 16.72 -3.21
CA VAL A 17 -13.77 15.67 -3.42
C VAL A 17 -14.22 14.61 -4.43
N LEU A 18 -15.49 14.58 -4.82
CA LEU A 18 -16.03 13.57 -5.73
C LEU A 18 -15.30 13.50 -7.09
N PRO A 19 -14.98 14.63 -7.76
CA PRO A 19 -14.23 14.57 -9.03
C PRO A 19 -12.85 13.93 -8.89
N MET A 20 -12.17 14.16 -7.77
CA MET A 20 -10.87 13.53 -7.47
C MET A 20 -11.02 12.03 -7.24
N PHE A 21 -12.12 11.60 -6.62
CA PHE A 21 -12.45 10.18 -6.47
C PHE A 21 -12.68 9.52 -7.83
N GLU A 22 -13.52 10.12 -8.68
CA GLU A 22 -13.81 9.66 -10.03
C GLU A 22 -12.54 9.46 -10.88
N GLU A 23 -11.62 10.43 -10.85
CA GLU A 23 -10.34 10.33 -11.55
C GLU A 23 -9.46 9.20 -10.98
N THR A 24 -9.37 9.11 -9.66
CA THR A 24 -8.55 8.11 -8.96
C THR A 24 -9.02 6.68 -9.24
N PHE A 25 -10.34 6.47 -9.21
CA PHE A 25 -10.95 5.15 -9.34
C PHE A 25 -11.47 4.85 -10.75
N LYS A 26 -11.36 5.82 -11.67
CA LYS A 26 -11.84 5.73 -13.06
C LYS A 26 -13.32 5.35 -13.16
N ILE A 27 -14.11 5.88 -12.24
CA ILE A 27 -15.58 5.77 -12.27
C ILE A 27 -16.19 7.11 -12.68
N LYS A 28 -17.44 7.10 -13.13
CA LYS A 28 -18.21 8.31 -13.39
C LYS A 28 -19.62 8.21 -12.81
N PHE A 29 -20.04 9.25 -12.13
CA PHE A 29 -21.41 9.46 -11.72
C PHE A 29 -22.16 10.29 -12.77
N GLU A 30 -23.42 9.95 -12.98
CA GLU A 30 -24.37 10.79 -13.71
C GLU A 30 -25.01 11.78 -12.71
N ASN A 31 -25.39 12.96 -13.19
CA ASN A 31 -25.74 14.11 -12.34
C ASN A 31 -26.90 13.85 -11.36
N ASP A 32 -27.75 12.85 -11.61
CA ASP A 32 -28.96 12.52 -10.86
C ASP A 32 -28.84 11.25 -10.01
N GLU A 33 -27.73 10.51 -10.10
CA GLU A 33 -27.57 9.24 -9.37
C GLU A 33 -27.32 9.43 -7.87
N THR A 34 -26.77 10.58 -7.48
CA THR A 34 -26.46 10.91 -6.08
C THR A 34 -27.61 11.62 -5.37
N GLU A 35 -28.55 12.21 -6.11
CA GLU A 35 -29.66 13.02 -5.57
C GLU A 35 -30.63 12.21 -4.69
N LYS A 36 -30.72 10.89 -4.88
CA LYS A 36 -31.67 10.01 -4.19
C LYS A 36 -31.08 9.22 -3.03
N LEU A 37 -29.79 9.43 -2.73
CA LEU A 37 -29.10 8.69 -1.69
C LEU A 37 -29.42 9.28 -0.32
N ASN A 38 -29.78 8.41 0.63
CA ASN A 38 -30.19 8.85 1.97
C ASN A 38 -29.06 8.82 2.98
N ASN A 39 -28.02 8.01 2.73
CA ASN A 39 -26.92 7.78 3.66
C ASN A 39 -25.64 7.37 2.94
N PHE A 40 -24.52 7.45 3.66
CA PHE A 40 -23.21 7.14 3.12
C PHE A 40 -23.02 5.65 2.74
N ASN A 41 -23.79 4.74 3.35
CA ASN A 41 -23.76 3.33 2.97
C ASN A 41 -24.36 3.11 1.58
N GLU A 42 -25.50 3.76 1.28
CA GLU A 42 -26.12 3.76 -0.05
C GLU A 42 -25.17 4.37 -1.10
N PHE A 43 -24.48 5.45 -0.75
CA PHE A 43 -23.45 6.04 -1.61
C PHE A 43 -22.27 5.09 -1.87
N SER A 44 -21.78 4.41 -0.84
CA SER A 44 -20.74 3.39 -0.99
C SER A 44 -21.21 2.23 -1.87
N ASP A 45 -22.48 1.83 -1.75
CA ASP A 45 -23.09 0.79 -2.59
C ASP A 45 -23.23 1.22 -4.05
N LEU A 46 -23.54 2.50 -4.31
CA LEU A 46 -23.55 3.07 -5.66
C LEU A 46 -22.14 3.10 -6.28
N ILE A 47 -21.12 3.51 -5.52
CA ILE A 47 -19.72 3.42 -5.98
C ILE A 47 -19.38 1.97 -6.38
N ILE A 48 -19.73 1.03 -5.51
CA ILE A 48 -19.47 -0.40 -5.70
C ILE A 48 -20.17 -0.94 -6.95
N SER A 49 -21.39 -0.51 -7.25
CA SER A 49 -22.14 -0.98 -8.42
C SER A 49 -21.53 -0.50 -9.74
N LYS A 50 -20.83 0.64 -9.73
CA LYS A 50 -20.11 1.19 -10.89
C LYS A 50 -18.78 0.48 -11.16
N MET A 51 -18.28 -0.32 -10.23
CA MET A 51 -17.06 -1.11 -10.42
C MET A 51 -17.40 -2.34 -11.28
N ASN A 52 -16.94 -2.37 -12.54
CA ASN A 52 -17.03 -3.53 -13.45
C ASN A 52 -16.06 -4.67 -13.08
N LEU A 53 -16.01 -5.02 -11.80
CA LEU A 53 -15.11 -6.02 -11.24
C LEU A 53 -15.94 -7.11 -10.56
N GLU A 54 -15.56 -8.38 -10.71
CA GLU A 54 -16.23 -9.48 -10.02
C GLU A 54 -16.08 -9.34 -8.49
N ASN A 55 -17.10 -9.69 -7.72
CA ASN A 55 -16.98 -9.70 -6.26
C ASN A 55 -16.26 -10.98 -5.82
N ASP A 56 -15.11 -10.83 -5.17
CA ASP A 56 -14.37 -11.92 -4.54
C ASP A 56 -14.27 -11.68 -3.03
N ASN A 57 -15.00 -12.50 -2.27
CA ASN A 57 -15.06 -12.46 -0.81
C ASN A 57 -13.75 -12.90 -0.14
N LEU A 58 -12.73 -13.38 -0.87
CA LEU A 58 -11.41 -13.63 -0.27
C LEU A 58 -10.88 -12.33 0.37
N CYS A 59 -10.19 -12.45 1.49
CA CYS A 59 -9.47 -11.32 2.08
C CYS A 59 -8.26 -10.96 1.21
N THR A 60 -7.95 -9.66 1.04
CA THR A 60 -6.83 -9.23 0.18
C THR A 60 -5.50 -9.83 0.63
N SER A 61 -5.29 -10.02 1.95
CA SER A 61 -4.08 -10.65 2.48
C SER A 61 -3.98 -12.13 2.09
N GLN A 62 -5.10 -12.86 2.11
CA GLN A 62 -5.16 -14.25 1.62
C GLN A 62 -4.87 -14.29 0.12
N ARG A 63 -5.45 -13.38 -0.65
CA ARG A 63 -5.21 -13.29 -2.09
C ARG A 63 -3.75 -13.00 -2.42
N ALA A 64 -3.16 -11.99 -1.77
CA ALA A 64 -1.76 -11.66 -1.91
C ALA A 64 -0.86 -12.85 -1.53
N PHE A 65 -1.21 -13.61 -0.49
CA PHE A 65 -0.52 -14.84 -0.14
C PHE A 65 -0.60 -15.88 -1.27
N TYR A 66 -1.78 -16.11 -1.85
CA TYR A 66 -1.93 -17.07 -2.96
C TYR A 66 -1.21 -16.64 -4.23
N GLN A 67 -1.27 -15.35 -4.60
CA GLN A 67 -0.53 -14.81 -5.74
C GLN A 67 0.98 -14.98 -5.55
N PHE A 68 1.50 -14.63 -4.37
CA PHE A 68 2.90 -14.85 -4.01
C PHE A 68 3.29 -16.33 -4.10
N ARG A 69 2.44 -17.21 -3.57
CA ARG A 69 2.64 -18.66 -3.60
C ARG A 69 2.68 -19.22 -5.02
N ASN A 70 1.79 -18.74 -5.90
CA ASN A 70 1.74 -19.13 -7.30
C ASN A 70 2.96 -18.61 -8.07
N ALA A 71 3.43 -17.38 -7.77
CA ALA A 71 4.63 -16.83 -8.37
C ALA A 71 5.88 -17.66 -8.01
N ILE A 72 6.00 -18.12 -6.77
CA ILE A 72 7.10 -18.99 -6.33
C ILE A 72 7.09 -20.34 -7.07
N GLU A 73 5.90 -20.93 -7.23
CA GLU A 73 5.72 -22.20 -7.93
C GLU A 73 6.04 -22.07 -9.42
N THR A 74 5.57 -20.99 -10.06
CA THR A 74 5.83 -20.71 -11.48
C THR A 74 7.31 -20.57 -11.77
N GLU A 75 8.04 -19.87 -10.89
CA GLU A 75 9.50 -19.71 -10.97
C GLU A 75 10.28 -20.97 -10.49
N LYS A 76 9.58 -22.06 -10.13
CA LYS A 76 10.15 -23.34 -9.68
C LYS A 76 11.14 -23.18 -8.52
N ILE A 77 10.90 -22.23 -7.62
CA ILE A 77 11.79 -21.95 -6.49
C ILE A 77 11.60 -23.00 -5.40
N ILE A 78 10.35 -23.19 -4.94
CA ILE A 78 9.92 -24.22 -3.97
C ILE A 78 8.51 -24.66 -4.34
N ALA A 79 8.15 -25.91 -4.02
CA ALA A 79 6.81 -26.43 -4.21
C ALA A 79 5.76 -25.64 -3.41
N ARG A 80 4.63 -25.33 -4.05
CA ARG A 80 3.53 -24.55 -3.47
C ARG A 80 3.09 -25.07 -2.11
N ASN A 81 2.87 -26.38 -1.99
CA ASN A 81 2.38 -27.05 -0.77
C ASN A 81 3.22 -26.78 0.50
N VAL A 82 4.50 -26.44 0.37
CA VAL A 82 5.41 -26.20 1.51
C VAL A 82 5.30 -24.77 2.07
N ILE A 83 4.83 -23.82 1.25
CA ILE A 83 4.76 -22.41 1.62
C ILE A 83 3.53 -22.18 2.51
N LYS A 84 3.79 -21.78 3.76
CA LYS A 84 2.82 -21.38 4.77
C LYS A 84 3.09 -19.91 5.19
N PRO A 85 2.12 -19.22 5.81
CA PRO A 85 2.34 -17.86 6.28
C PRO A 85 3.56 -17.72 7.23
N GLU A 86 3.83 -18.74 8.04
CA GLU A 86 4.95 -18.80 8.99
C GLU A 86 6.28 -19.22 8.36
N THR A 87 6.30 -19.56 7.08
CA THR A 87 7.53 -19.98 6.38
C THR A 87 8.58 -18.87 6.46
N ASP A 88 9.80 -19.24 6.89
CA ASP A 88 10.92 -18.30 6.98
C ASP A 88 11.37 -17.89 5.57
N LEU A 89 11.45 -16.59 5.33
CA LEU A 89 11.83 -16.02 4.05
C LEU A 89 13.24 -16.39 3.62
N LYS A 90 14.13 -16.77 4.54
CA LYS A 90 15.46 -17.26 4.18
C LYS A 90 15.41 -18.57 3.39
N THR A 91 14.35 -19.35 3.57
CA THR A 91 14.13 -20.60 2.82
C THR A 91 13.79 -20.30 1.36
N ILE A 92 12.91 -19.32 1.12
CA ILE A 92 12.48 -18.89 -0.22
C ILE A 92 13.56 -18.03 -0.90
N PHE A 93 14.24 -17.18 -0.12
CA PHE A 93 15.22 -16.20 -0.58
C PHE A 93 16.61 -16.47 0.02
N PRO A 94 17.32 -17.52 -0.43
CA PRO A 94 18.66 -17.84 0.05
C PRO A 94 19.67 -16.74 -0.29
N LYS A 95 20.60 -16.47 0.63
CA LYS A 95 21.54 -15.32 0.56
C LYS A 95 22.29 -15.22 -0.78
N ARG A 96 22.67 -16.36 -1.39
CA ARG A 96 23.45 -16.43 -2.63
C ARG A 96 22.73 -15.82 -3.84
N ASN A 97 21.44 -16.13 -4.02
CA ASN A 97 20.66 -15.75 -5.21
C ASN A 97 19.47 -14.84 -4.89
N ARG A 98 19.35 -14.37 -3.64
CA ARG A 98 18.21 -13.62 -3.12
C ARG A 98 17.70 -12.52 -4.04
N ARG A 99 18.56 -11.61 -4.48
CA ARG A 99 18.18 -10.49 -5.39
C ARG A 99 17.58 -10.96 -6.71
N LYS A 100 18.16 -12.02 -7.29
CA LYS A 100 17.67 -12.61 -8.55
C LYS A 100 16.26 -13.18 -8.33
N ILE A 101 16.10 -13.98 -7.29
CA ILE A 101 14.82 -14.63 -6.94
C ILE A 101 13.74 -13.58 -6.63
N VAL A 102 14.08 -12.55 -5.86
CA VAL A 102 13.16 -11.43 -5.58
C VAL A 102 12.69 -10.80 -6.88
N LYS A 103 13.62 -10.46 -7.79
CA LYS A 103 13.28 -9.82 -9.06
C LYS A 103 12.41 -10.73 -9.96
N GLN A 104 12.67 -12.03 -9.96
CA GLN A 104 11.85 -13.01 -10.69
C GLN A 104 10.40 -13.01 -10.17
N ILE A 105 10.22 -13.10 -8.85
CA ILE A 105 8.89 -13.06 -8.23
C ILE A 105 8.21 -11.70 -8.48
N GLU A 106 8.92 -10.58 -8.34
CA GLU A 106 8.36 -9.24 -8.57
C GLU A 106 7.91 -9.06 -10.02
N ASN A 107 8.67 -9.59 -10.98
CA ASN A 107 8.28 -9.59 -12.39
C ASN A 107 7.01 -10.41 -12.60
N GLN A 108 6.90 -11.58 -11.98
CA GLN A 108 5.73 -12.45 -12.09
C GLN A 108 4.49 -11.86 -11.41
N LEU A 109 4.66 -11.13 -10.32
CA LEU A 109 3.58 -10.44 -9.61
C LEU A 109 3.16 -9.12 -10.30
N GLY A 110 4.00 -8.54 -11.15
CA GLY A 110 3.76 -7.23 -11.76
C GLY A 110 3.91 -6.05 -10.79
N TYR A 111 4.39 -6.28 -9.56
CA TYR A 111 4.68 -5.24 -8.57
C TYR A 111 5.86 -5.61 -7.67
N LYS A 112 6.52 -4.58 -7.11
CA LYS A 112 7.64 -4.77 -6.17
C LYS A 112 7.14 -5.24 -4.82
N ILE A 113 7.77 -6.23 -4.21
CA ILE A 113 7.42 -6.73 -2.87
C ILE A 113 8.24 -6.08 -1.75
N GLU A 114 9.30 -5.33 -2.11
CA GLU A 114 10.14 -4.55 -1.18
C GLU A 114 10.65 -5.35 0.03
N VAL A 115 11.00 -6.61 -0.22
CA VAL A 115 11.50 -7.54 0.79
C VAL A 115 12.95 -7.25 1.20
N LEU A 116 13.70 -6.58 0.33
CA LEU A 116 15.09 -6.20 0.58
C LEU A 116 15.16 -4.77 1.10
N ALA A 117 15.61 -4.61 2.34
CA ALA A 117 15.81 -3.29 2.94
C ALA A 117 17.22 -3.19 3.56
N PRO A 118 17.85 -2.02 3.55
CA PRO A 118 19.04 -1.77 4.35
C PRO A 118 18.72 -1.80 5.84
N SER A 119 19.74 -2.06 6.66
CA SER A 119 19.59 -2.02 8.12
C SER A 119 19.24 -0.61 8.58
N GLN A 120 18.24 -0.46 9.46
CA GLN A 120 17.91 0.86 10.03
C GLN A 120 19.11 1.52 10.71
N ILE A 121 19.97 0.72 11.36
CA ILE A 121 21.21 1.21 11.97
C ILE A 121 22.13 1.84 10.92
N THR A 122 22.26 1.22 9.74
CA THR A 122 23.08 1.75 8.64
C THR A 122 22.51 3.06 8.10
N ILE A 123 21.19 3.13 7.93
CA ILE A 123 20.49 4.36 7.51
C ILE A 123 20.75 5.48 8.53
N ASN A 124 20.59 5.18 9.82
CA ASN A 124 20.77 6.15 10.89
C ASN A 124 22.21 6.67 10.95
N ILE A 125 23.21 5.78 10.84
CA ILE A 125 24.63 6.19 10.82
C ILE A 125 24.92 7.12 9.64
N LEU A 126 24.44 6.78 8.44
CA LEU A 126 24.63 7.63 7.26
C LEU A 126 23.91 8.97 7.40
N LEU A 127 22.74 9.00 8.04
CA LEU A 127 21.99 10.23 8.28
C LEU A 127 22.74 11.13 9.28
N PHE A 128 23.23 10.57 10.39
CA PHE A 128 24.04 11.32 11.35
C PHE A 128 25.34 11.84 10.71
N ALA A 129 26.03 11.01 9.94
CA ALA A 129 27.23 11.41 9.22
C ALA A 129 26.96 12.57 8.24
N PHE A 130 25.83 12.52 7.53
CA PHE A 130 25.39 13.59 6.63
C PHE A 130 25.12 14.89 7.40
N ILE A 131 24.36 14.84 8.50
CA ILE A 131 24.02 16.01 9.32
C ILE A 131 25.29 16.64 9.92
N ILE A 132 26.18 15.83 10.50
CA ILE A 132 27.45 16.31 11.06
C ILE A 132 28.30 16.98 9.98
N SER A 133 28.38 16.37 8.79
CA SER A 133 29.12 16.94 7.67
C SER A 133 28.50 18.25 7.19
N PHE A 134 27.17 18.35 7.21
CA PHE A 134 26.45 19.57 6.84
C PHE A 134 26.74 20.72 7.82
N ILE A 135 26.73 20.45 9.13
CA ILE A 135 27.13 21.44 10.16
C ILE A 135 28.62 21.80 9.99
N GLY A 136 29.47 20.82 9.66
CA GLY A 136 30.89 21.00 9.43
C GLY A 136 31.23 21.95 8.28
N LEU A 137 30.30 22.24 7.36
CA LEU A 137 30.51 23.19 6.25
C LEU A 137 30.92 24.57 6.76
N PHE A 138 30.43 24.98 7.93
CA PHE A 138 30.73 26.28 8.54
C PHE A 138 32.09 26.35 9.24
N ILE A 139 32.76 25.20 9.48
CA ILE A 139 34.06 25.13 10.17
C ILE A 139 35.17 24.82 9.16
N ASN A 140 35.02 23.73 8.41
CA ASN A 140 35.98 23.32 7.38
C ASN A 140 35.23 22.69 6.20
N TRP A 141 34.95 23.53 5.21
CA TRP A 141 34.14 23.18 4.05
C TRP A 141 34.72 22.01 3.22
N GLN A 142 36.05 21.84 3.18
CA GLN A 142 36.69 20.75 2.43
C GLN A 142 36.38 19.37 3.03
N ILE A 143 36.55 19.24 4.35
CA ILE A 143 36.27 18.00 5.09
C ILE A 143 34.77 17.70 5.05
N ALA A 144 33.95 18.74 5.20
CA ALA A 144 32.49 18.63 5.16
C ALA A 144 31.96 18.12 3.81
N ILE A 145 32.47 18.66 2.69
CA ILE A 145 32.10 18.17 1.35
C ILE A 145 32.45 16.69 1.20
N LEU A 146 33.64 16.26 1.64
CA LEU A 146 34.03 14.86 1.57
C LEU A 146 33.08 13.96 2.38
N GLY A 147 32.70 14.38 3.59
CA GLY A 147 31.75 13.65 4.44
C GLY A 147 30.34 13.56 3.85
N ILE A 148 29.87 14.62 3.19
CA ILE A 148 28.61 14.61 2.43
C ILE A 148 28.70 13.61 1.28
N LEU A 149 29.79 13.63 0.51
CA LEU A 149 30.00 12.73 -0.63
C LEU A 149 30.00 11.27 -0.19
N ILE A 150 30.71 10.94 0.90
CA ILE A 150 30.72 9.60 1.50
C ILE A 150 29.31 9.19 1.94
N SER A 151 28.57 10.07 2.60
CA SER A 151 27.21 9.78 3.08
C SER A 151 26.25 9.53 1.91
N VAL A 152 26.29 10.37 0.87
CA VAL A 152 25.46 10.21 -0.34
C VAL A 152 25.79 8.93 -1.08
N LEU A 153 27.08 8.61 -1.26
CA LEU A 153 27.52 7.34 -1.84
C LEU A 153 27.06 6.15 -0.99
N GLY A 154 27.17 6.26 0.33
CA GLY A 154 26.68 5.26 1.28
C GLY A 154 25.18 5.01 1.11
N PHE A 155 24.37 6.07 1.06
CA PHE A 155 22.93 5.98 0.79
C PHE A 155 22.64 5.32 -0.56
N TYR A 156 23.39 5.66 -1.61
CA TYR A 156 23.25 5.01 -2.91
C TYR A 156 23.55 3.50 -2.83
N LEU A 157 24.61 3.11 -2.12
CA LEU A 157 24.98 1.72 -1.92
C LEU A 157 23.95 0.94 -1.08
N THR A 158 23.15 1.59 -0.24
CA THR A 158 22.08 0.90 0.52
C THR A 158 21.01 0.28 -0.38
N LYS A 159 20.79 0.81 -1.60
CA LYS A 159 19.95 0.18 -2.64
C LYS A 159 20.48 -1.19 -3.04
N PHE A 160 21.76 -1.44 -2.82
CA PHE A 160 22.41 -2.73 -3.03
C PHE A 160 22.32 -3.67 -1.81
N SER A 161 21.44 -3.38 -0.84
CA SER A 161 21.17 -4.28 0.29
C SER A 161 20.67 -5.65 -0.15
N ASN A 162 21.21 -6.69 0.48
CA ASN A 162 20.77 -8.07 0.33
C ASN A 162 20.16 -8.61 1.64
N ARG A 163 19.73 -7.72 2.54
CA ARG A 163 19.14 -8.08 3.83
C ARG A 163 17.61 -8.15 3.69
N LEU A 164 17.02 -9.19 4.29
CA LEU A 164 15.58 -9.33 4.39
C LEU A 164 15.08 -8.41 5.51
N ASP A 165 14.05 -7.61 5.22
CA ASP A 165 13.42 -6.70 6.18
C ASP A 165 12.54 -7.45 7.19
N LYS A 166 11.90 -8.53 6.73
CA LYS A 166 10.97 -9.35 7.49
C LYS A 166 11.48 -10.77 7.65
N ARG A 167 10.87 -11.52 8.57
CA ARG A 167 11.24 -12.91 8.86
C ARG A 167 10.34 -13.90 8.13
N THR A 168 9.03 -13.64 8.12
CA THR A 168 8.03 -14.59 7.64
C THR A 168 7.32 -14.11 6.38
N VAL A 169 6.71 -15.04 5.64
CA VAL A 169 5.86 -14.71 4.48
C VAL A 169 4.69 -13.82 4.90
N ARG A 170 4.02 -14.13 6.02
CA ARG A 170 2.91 -13.34 6.57
C ARG A 170 3.26 -11.86 6.68
N GLU A 171 4.38 -11.55 7.32
CA GLU A 171 4.82 -10.16 7.54
C GLU A 171 5.04 -9.39 6.23
N ILE A 172 5.56 -10.04 5.18
CA ILE A 172 5.68 -9.40 3.87
C ILE A 172 4.32 -9.16 3.25
N ILE A 173 3.45 -10.16 3.30
CA ILE A 173 2.13 -10.09 2.66
C ILE A 173 1.30 -9.01 3.33
N GLU A 174 1.26 -8.93 4.65
CA GLU A 174 0.57 -7.88 5.39
C GLU A 174 1.12 -6.48 5.05
N LYS A 175 2.45 -6.32 5.06
CA LYS A 175 3.11 -5.06 4.67
C LYS A 175 2.73 -4.62 3.24
N ASN A 176 2.78 -5.55 2.29
CA ASN A 176 2.48 -5.25 0.89
C ASN A 176 0.99 -5.03 0.64
N THR A 177 0.11 -5.74 1.35
CA THR A 177 -1.34 -5.59 1.23
C THR A 177 -1.78 -4.20 1.67
N ALA A 178 -1.23 -3.70 2.79
CA ALA A 178 -1.50 -2.36 3.28
C ALA A 178 -1.07 -1.26 2.28
N GLN A 179 0.03 -1.48 1.55
CA GLN A 179 0.59 -0.47 0.66
C GLN A 179 0.08 -0.56 -0.79
N LYS A 180 -0.43 -1.72 -1.23
CA LYS A 180 -0.64 -2.04 -2.65
C LYS A 180 -2.00 -2.70 -2.95
N TYR A 181 -3.01 -2.46 -2.12
CA TYR A 181 -4.37 -3.01 -2.24
C TYR A 181 -4.87 -3.09 -3.69
N PHE A 182 -4.87 -1.97 -4.42
CA PHE A 182 -5.38 -1.92 -5.79
C PHE A 182 -4.56 -2.73 -6.81
N LYS A 183 -3.24 -2.89 -6.61
CA LYS A 183 -2.41 -3.71 -7.51
C LYS A 183 -2.65 -5.21 -7.32
N ILE A 184 -2.91 -5.62 -6.07
CA ILE A 184 -3.22 -7.02 -5.73
C ILE A 184 -4.61 -7.41 -6.26
N ARG A 185 -5.57 -6.46 -6.26
CA ARG A 185 -6.95 -6.70 -6.71
C ARG A 185 -7.16 -6.54 -8.21
N ASN A 186 -6.52 -5.57 -8.86
CA ASN A 186 -6.73 -5.31 -10.30
C ASN A 186 -6.16 -6.39 -11.23
N SER A 187 -5.28 -7.29 -10.77
CA SER A 187 -4.66 -8.30 -11.66
C SER A 187 -5.63 -9.37 -12.18
N GLU A 188 -6.81 -9.51 -11.58
CA GLU A 188 -7.81 -10.54 -11.91
C GLU A 188 -9.22 -9.97 -12.12
N ASN A 189 -9.35 -8.66 -12.30
CA ASN A 189 -10.64 -7.99 -12.51
C ASN A 189 -11.68 -8.27 -11.41
N SER A 190 -11.25 -8.40 -10.14
CA SER A 190 -12.14 -8.68 -9.01
C SER A 190 -11.75 -7.95 -7.72
N PHE A 191 -12.74 -7.59 -6.89
CA PHE A 191 -12.55 -6.86 -5.63
C PHE A 191 -13.45 -7.41 -4.53
N ASN A 192 -13.08 -7.18 -3.27
CA ASN A 192 -13.94 -7.53 -2.15
C ASN A 192 -14.79 -6.31 -1.79
N LYS A 193 -16.10 -6.40 -2.02
CA LYS A 193 -17.03 -5.31 -1.76
C LYS A 193 -16.96 -4.79 -0.33
N ASN A 194 -16.79 -5.68 0.66
CA ASN A 194 -16.73 -5.28 2.07
C ASN A 194 -15.46 -4.49 2.39
N GLU A 195 -14.29 -4.97 1.93
CA GLU A 195 -13.03 -4.24 2.13
C GLU A 195 -13.01 -2.92 1.36
N PHE A 196 -13.65 -2.87 0.19
CA PHE A 196 -13.72 -1.64 -0.60
C PHE A 196 -14.65 -0.59 0.03
N LYS A 197 -15.74 -0.99 0.71
CA LYS A 197 -16.52 -0.06 1.54
C LYS A 197 -15.66 0.64 2.58
N ASP A 198 -14.76 -0.09 3.25
CA ASP A 198 -13.86 0.50 4.24
C ASP A 198 -12.86 1.47 3.60
N ILE A 199 -12.39 1.19 2.37
CA ILE A 199 -11.51 2.11 1.63
C ILE A 199 -12.25 3.37 1.20
N ILE A 200 -13.48 3.25 0.70
CA ILE A 200 -14.33 4.40 0.36
C ILE A 200 -14.51 5.28 1.60
N LEU A 201 -14.89 4.66 2.73
CA LEU A 201 -15.08 5.35 4.00
C LEU A 201 -13.81 6.08 4.45
N GLU A 202 -12.65 5.43 4.36
CA GLU A 202 -11.37 6.04 4.75
C GLU A 202 -10.96 7.19 3.83
N TRP A 203 -11.14 7.01 2.52
CA TRP A 203 -10.81 8.03 1.53
C TRP A 203 -11.64 9.29 1.72
N PHE A 204 -12.96 9.17 1.86
CA PHE A 204 -13.83 10.33 2.08
C PHE A 204 -13.63 10.94 3.47
N SER A 205 -13.38 10.12 4.50
CA SER A 205 -13.03 10.64 5.83
C SER A 205 -11.77 11.51 5.81
N GLU A 206 -10.72 11.07 5.09
CA GLU A 206 -9.46 11.81 4.98
C GLU A 206 -9.62 13.07 4.10
N LYS A 207 -10.25 12.94 2.92
CA LYS A 207 -10.30 14.02 1.93
C LYS A 207 -11.36 15.07 2.22
N ALA A 208 -12.53 14.67 2.71
CA ALA A 208 -13.58 15.60 3.13
C ALA A 208 -13.38 16.09 4.58
N CYS A 209 -12.33 15.64 5.28
CA CYS A 209 -12.07 15.96 6.68
C CYS A 209 -13.20 15.62 7.67
N ILE A 210 -13.99 14.57 7.38
CA ILE A 210 -15.12 14.13 8.20
C ILE A 210 -14.68 12.97 9.09
N ASN A 211 -15.13 12.95 10.35
CA ASN A 211 -14.83 11.84 11.25
C ASN A 211 -15.37 10.49 10.71
N LYS A 212 -14.52 9.45 10.71
CA LYS A 212 -14.84 8.12 10.16
C LYS A 212 -16.08 7.47 10.78
N GLU A 213 -16.24 7.55 12.11
CA GLU A 213 -17.39 6.97 12.80
C GLU A 213 -18.68 7.76 12.54
N LYS A 214 -18.55 9.08 12.36
CA LYS A 214 -19.66 9.95 11.96
C LYS A 214 -20.12 9.58 10.56
N LEU A 215 -19.20 9.54 9.59
CA LEU A 215 -19.46 9.25 8.17
C LEU A 215 -20.06 7.86 7.97
N LYS A 216 -19.58 6.85 8.70
CA LYS A 216 -20.08 5.47 8.62
C LYS A 216 -21.56 5.32 8.95
N ASN A 217 -22.04 6.14 9.89
CA ASN A 217 -23.42 6.09 10.40
C ASN A 217 -24.23 7.32 9.96
N SER A 218 -23.84 7.95 8.85
CA SER A 218 -24.39 9.24 8.47
C SER A 218 -25.59 9.19 7.55
N THR A 219 -26.46 10.19 7.63
CA THR A 219 -27.52 10.47 6.64
C THR A 219 -27.25 11.78 5.92
N PHE A 220 -27.60 11.84 4.64
CA PHE A 220 -27.56 13.06 3.82
C PHE A 220 -28.84 13.90 3.97
N ALA A 221 -29.96 13.24 4.30
CA ALA A 221 -31.27 13.85 4.56
C ALA A 221 -31.54 14.10 6.05
#